data_AF-A0A7J8A7L5-F1
#
_entry.id   AF-A0A7J8A7L5-F1
#
_cell.length_a   1.000
_cell.length_b   1.000
_cell.length_c   1.000
_cell.angle_alpha   90.00
_cell.angle_beta   90.00
_cell.angle_gamma   90.00
#
_symmetry.space_group_name_H-M   'P 1'
#
loop_
_entity.id
_entity.type
_entity.pdbx_description
1 polymer ?
#
loop_
_entity_poly.entity_id
_entity_poly.type
_entity_poly.pdbx_seq_one_letter_code
_entity_poly.pdbx_strand_id
1 'polypeptide(L)'
;MIIREMQIKTTMKFHLTLVRMDTINKSINIIQRSNSRLEEHKNQVKDLEYKKAKDTLPEKQEEKRIQKVEDSVRIFWDNFKHTNIRIMGVPEEEREQDTENLSFRIEGQLKSFTDQKKLMEFITTKPVLYDMLKGIL
;
A
#
# COMPACT_ATOMS: atom_id res chain seq x y z
N MET A 1 -20.53 -20.10 80.71
CA MET A 1 -20.98 -19.14 79.68
C MET A 1 -19.82 -18.71 78.77
N ILE A 2 -18.75 -18.14 79.32
CA ILE A 2 -17.57 -17.61 78.57
C ILE A 2 -16.92 -18.63 77.61
N ILE A 3 -16.75 -19.88 78.02
CA ILE A 3 -16.12 -20.92 77.18
C ILE A 3 -16.92 -21.16 75.90
N ARG A 4 -18.26 -21.23 75.98
CA ARG A 4 -19.11 -21.46 74.81
C ARG A 4 -19.07 -20.27 73.85
N GLU A 5 -19.05 -19.05 74.36
CA GLU A 5 -18.94 -17.84 73.53
C GLU A 5 -17.62 -17.77 72.77
N MET A 6 -16.51 -18.07 73.45
CA MET A 6 -15.17 -18.14 72.85
C MET A 6 -15.09 -19.23 71.76
N GLN A 7 -15.74 -20.38 71.97
CA GLN A 7 -15.85 -21.42 70.95
C GLN A 7 -16.62 -20.94 69.71
N ILE A 8 -17.79 -20.32 69.90
CA ILE A 8 -18.61 -19.80 68.78
C ILE A 8 -17.82 -18.77 67.96
N LYS A 9 -17.16 -17.80 68.62
CA LYS A 9 -16.36 -16.78 67.94
C LYS A 9 -15.20 -17.39 67.14
N THR A 10 -14.56 -18.41 67.68
CA THR A 10 -13.46 -19.12 67.01
C THR A 10 -13.96 -19.86 65.77
N THR A 11 -15.07 -20.59 65.90
CA THR A 11 -15.69 -21.32 64.78
C THR A 11 -16.16 -20.37 63.68
N MET A 12 -16.80 -19.24 64.03
CA MET A 12 -17.18 -18.21 63.06
C MET A 12 -15.98 -17.63 62.31
N LYS A 13 -14.89 -17.32 63.02
CA LYS A 13 -13.65 -16.83 62.42
C LYS A 13 -13.05 -17.85 61.44
N PHE A 14 -13.09 -19.14 61.79
CA PHE A 14 -12.61 -20.22 60.94
C PHE A 14 -13.43 -20.35 59.65
N HIS A 15 -14.76 -20.40 59.74
CA HIS A 15 -15.64 -20.44 58.56
C HIS A 15 -15.47 -19.21 57.67
N LEU A 16 -15.37 -18.02 58.25
CA LEU A 16 -15.11 -16.79 57.49
C LEU A 16 -13.78 -16.86 56.73
N THR A 17 -12.75 -17.48 57.32
CA THR A 17 -11.44 -17.68 56.67
C THR A 17 -11.54 -18.68 55.52
N LEU A 18 -12.27 -19.78 55.68
CA LEU A 18 -12.50 -20.76 54.61
C LEU A 18 -13.24 -20.16 53.41
N VAL A 19 -14.30 -19.38 53.65
CA VAL A 19 -15.06 -18.71 52.59
C VAL A 19 -14.18 -17.72 51.81
N ARG A 20 -13.34 -16.96 52.52
CA ARG A 20 -12.34 -16.06 51.89
C ARG A 20 -11.37 -16.83 51.02
N MET A 21 -10.89 -17.99 51.49
CA MET A 21 -9.93 -18.82 50.76
C MET A 21 -10.51 -19.37 49.45
N ASP A 22 -11.75 -19.87 49.47
CA ASP A 22 -12.43 -20.35 48.24
C ASP A 22 -12.59 -19.23 47.21
N THR A 23 -12.96 -18.02 47.67
CA THR A 23 -13.08 -16.84 46.80
C THR A 23 -11.73 -16.48 46.16
N ILE A 24 -10.66 -16.48 46.95
CA ILE A 24 -9.29 -16.21 46.47
C ILE A 24 -8.86 -17.24 45.43
N ASN A 25 -9.10 -18.52 45.67
CA ASN A 25 -8.72 -19.58 44.74
C ASN A 25 -9.45 -19.48 43.40
N LYS A 26 -10.75 -19.17 43.43
CA LYS A 26 -11.53 -18.90 42.21
C LYS A 26 -10.93 -17.74 41.41
N SER A 27 -10.58 -16.64 42.08
CA SER A 27 -9.92 -15.50 41.44
C SER A 27 -8.56 -15.87 40.85
N ILE A 28 -7.73 -16.64 41.56
CA ILE A 28 -6.43 -17.10 41.06
C ILE A 28 -6.58 -17.88 39.75
N ASN A 29 -7.52 -18.82 39.69
CA ASN A 29 -7.75 -19.61 38.49
C ASN A 29 -8.17 -18.75 37.29
N ILE A 30 -9.02 -17.74 37.52
CA ILE A 30 -9.43 -16.79 36.48
C ILE A 30 -8.23 -15.98 35.98
N ILE A 31 -7.38 -15.50 36.89
CA ILE A 31 -6.18 -14.73 36.56
C ILE A 31 -5.19 -15.58 35.77
N GLN A 32 -4.95 -16.82 36.19
CA GLN A 32 -4.05 -17.74 35.48
C GLN A 32 -4.52 -18.00 34.06
N ARG A 33 -5.82 -18.30 33.86
CA ARG A 33 -6.39 -18.49 32.52
C ARG A 33 -6.26 -17.23 31.67
N SER A 34 -6.49 -16.06 32.27
CA SER A 34 -6.36 -14.78 31.58
C SER A 34 -4.92 -14.48 31.17
N ASN A 35 -3.95 -14.82 32.02
CA ASN A 35 -2.52 -14.67 31.71
C ASN A 35 -2.08 -15.56 30.55
N SER A 36 -2.51 -16.82 30.49
CA SER A 36 -2.20 -17.70 29.35
C SER A 36 -2.71 -17.13 28.04
N ARG A 37 -3.96 -16.63 28.03
CA ARG A 37 -4.54 -15.96 26.85
C ARG A 37 -3.78 -14.69 26.48
N LEU A 38 -3.32 -13.92 27.46
CA LEU A 38 -2.54 -12.71 27.22
C LEU A 38 -1.20 -13.02 26.55
N GLU A 39 -0.50 -14.07 26.96
CA GLU A 39 0.76 -14.47 26.33
C GLU A 39 0.56 -14.93 24.87
N GLU A 40 -0.53 -15.63 24.59
CA GLU A 40 -0.91 -15.98 23.21
C GLU A 40 -1.15 -14.73 22.36
N HIS A 41 -1.95 -13.78 22.85
CA HIS A 41 -2.21 -12.52 22.14
C HIS A 41 -0.94 -11.69 21.94
N LYS A 42 -0.01 -11.66 22.91
CA LYS A 42 1.28 -10.98 22.74
C LYS A 42 2.09 -11.57 21.58
N ASN A 43 2.08 -12.89 21.42
CA ASN A 43 2.78 -13.53 20.30
C ASN A 43 2.10 -13.20 18.97
N GLN A 44 0.76 -13.26 18.90
CA GLN A 44 0.01 -12.86 17.71
C GLN A 44 0.30 -11.41 17.29
N VAL A 45 0.40 -10.49 18.26
CA VAL A 45 0.74 -9.08 17.99
C VAL A 45 2.13 -8.96 17.37
N LYS A 46 3.14 -9.68 17.88
CA LYS A 46 4.49 -9.67 17.30
C LYS A 46 4.50 -10.16 15.85
N ASP A 47 3.76 -11.22 15.55
CA ASP A 47 3.66 -11.75 14.19
C ASP A 47 3.02 -10.75 13.23
N LEU A 48 1.96 -10.06 13.69
CA LEU A 48 1.30 -9.00 12.93
C LEU A 48 2.21 -7.79 12.71
N GLU A 49 3.01 -7.39 13.71
CA GLU A 49 3.99 -6.31 13.57
C GLU A 49 5.07 -6.66 12.54
N TYR A 50 5.57 -7.89 12.55
CA TYR A 50 6.52 -8.36 11.54
C TYR A 50 5.90 -8.34 10.13
N LYS A 51 4.67 -8.84 9.98
CA LYS A 51 3.96 -8.83 8.70
C LYS A 51 3.73 -7.40 8.20
N LYS A 52 3.26 -6.50 9.05
CA LYS A 52 3.06 -5.07 8.72
C LYS A 52 4.37 -4.42 8.26
N ALA A 53 5.48 -4.66 8.98
CA ALA A 53 6.78 -4.12 8.60
C ALA A 53 7.25 -4.63 7.24
N LYS A 54 7.01 -5.93 6.95
CA LYS A 54 7.30 -6.55 5.66
C LYS A 54 6.49 -5.93 4.53
N ASP A 55 5.20 -5.67 4.73
CA ASP A 55 4.29 -5.14 3.71
C ASP A 55 4.49 -3.63 3.47
N THR A 56 5.00 -2.88 4.46
CA THR A 56 5.27 -1.43 4.35
C THR A 56 6.47 -1.10 3.44
N LEU A 57 7.46 -2.01 3.36
CA LEU A 57 8.66 -1.80 2.56
C LEU A 57 8.38 -1.70 1.05
N PRO A 58 7.64 -2.63 0.41
CA PRO A 58 7.30 -2.52 -1.01
C PRO A 58 6.41 -1.32 -1.30
N GLU A 59 5.49 -0.94 -0.41
CA GLU A 59 4.62 0.23 -0.57
C GLU A 59 5.42 1.53 -0.72
N LYS A 60 6.41 1.75 0.16
CA LYS A 60 7.32 2.91 0.07
C LYS A 60 8.16 2.93 -1.21
N GLN A 61 8.47 1.75 -1.77
CA GLN A 61 9.26 1.67 -3.00
C GLN A 61 8.39 1.89 -4.24
N GLU A 62 7.15 1.43 -4.22
CA GLU A 62 6.15 1.67 -5.26
C GLU A 62 5.76 3.15 -5.30
N GLU A 63 5.54 3.77 -4.14
CA GLU A 63 5.28 5.22 -4.02
C GLU A 63 6.41 6.06 -4.64
N LYS A 64 7.68 5.71 -4.37
CA LYS A 64 8.83 6.36 -5.02
C LYS A 64 8.89 6.13 -6.53
N ARG A 65 8.45 4.97 -7.03
CA ARG A 65 8.39 4.70 -8.48
C ARG A 65 7.28 5.53 -9.13
N ILE A 66 6.10 5.57 -8.52
CA ILE A 66 4.96 6.37 -8.99
C ILE A 66 5.34 7.84 -9.02
N GLN A 67 5.93 8.37 -7.94
CA GLN A 67 6.37 9.78 -7.89
C GLN A 67 7.33 10.13 -9.03
N LYS A 68 8.31 9.26 -9.32
CA LYS A 68 9.24 9.46 -10.44
C LYS A 68 8.54 9.45 -11.79
N VAL A 69 7.56 8.57 -11.98
CA VAL A 69 6.76 8.50 -13.19
C VAL A 69 5.90 9.77 -13.34
N GLU A 70 5.23 10.20 -12.28
CA GLU A 70 4.44 11.43 -12.27
C GLU A 70 5.28 12.67 -12.58
N ASP A 71 6.46 12.79 -11.98
CA ASP A 71 7.39 13.88 -12.27
C ASP A 71 7.84 13.85 -13.75
N SER A 72 8.08 12.66 -14.29
CA SER A 72 8.44 12.49 -15.71
C SER A 72 7.29 12.87 -16.64
N VAL A 73 6.05 12.50 -16.31
CA VAL A 73 4.84 12.90 -17.05
C VAL A 73 4.63 14.40 -16.98
N ARG A 74 4.87 15.03 -15.82
CA ARG A 74 4.77 16.49 -15.66
C ARG A 74 5.79 17.21 -16.56
N ILE A 75 7.06 16.77 -16.53
CA ILE A 75 8.11 17.30 -17.40
C ILE A 75 7.76 17.09 -18.89
N PHE A 76 7.24 15.92 -19.24
CA PHE A 76 6.79 15.61 -20.60
C PHE A 76 5.68 16.58 -21.06
N TRP A 77 4.67 16.81 -20.22
CA TRP A 77 3.56 17.68 -20.54
C TRP A 77 3.99 19.15 -20.70
N ASP A 78 4.87 19.64 -19.82
CA ASP A 78 5.38 21.01 -19.93
C ASP A 78 6.26 21.21 -21.16
N ASN A 79 7.11 20.23 -21.49
CA ASN A 79 7.88 20.27 -22.73
C ASN A 79 6.97 20.25 -23.97
N PHE A 80 5.90 19.44 -23.96
CA PHE A 80 4.96 19.37 -25.07
C PHE A 80 4.27 20.71 -25.34
N LYS A 81 3.86 21.45 -24.29
CA LYS A 81 3.28 22.80 -24.41
C LYS A 81 4.20 23.80 -25.10
N HIS A 82 5.52 23.63 -24.96
CA HIS A 82 6.52 24.52 -25.54
C HIS A 82 7.01 24.07 -26.93
N THR A 83 6.60 22.88 -27.38
CA THR A 83 6.88 22.41 -28.74
C THR A 83 5.71 22.71 -29.69
N ASN A 84 6.02 23.02 -30.96
CA ASN A 84 5.00 23.14 -32.03
C ASN A 84 4.46 21.76 -32.48
N ILE A 85 4.50 20.76 -31.62
CA ILE A 85 4.13 19.38 -31.91
C ILE A 85 2.77 19.09 -31.28
N ARG A 86 1.78 18.65 -32.07
CA ARG A 86 0.45 18.23 -31.58
C ARG A 86 0.17 16.80 -32.07
N ILE A 87 -0.11 15.88 -31.15
CA ILE A 87 -0.60 14.52 -31.46
C ILE A 87 -2.10 14.66 -31.67
N MET A 88 -2.56 14.44 -32.89
CA MET A 88 -3.98 14.39 -33.21
C MET A 88 -4.33 12.92 -33.41
N GLY A 89 -5.45 12.47 -32.83
CA GLY A 89 -6.06 11.21 -33.26
C GLY A 89 -6.34 11.29 -34.76
N VAL A 90 -6.14 10.18 -35.46
CA VAL A 90 -6.40 10.08 -36.90
C VAL A 90 -7.86 10.50 -37.17
N PRO A 91 -8.12 11.47 -38.07
CA PRO A 91 -9.47 11.85 -38.42
C PRO A 91 -10.23 10.65 -38.99
N GLU A 92 -11.47 10.50 -38.55
CA GLU A 92 -12.35 9.34 -38.81
C GLU A 92 -12.62 9.07 -40.29
N GLU A 93 -12.31 10.03 -41.17
CA GLU A 93 -12.51 9.98 -42.61
C GLU A 93 -11.45 9.14 -43.38
N GLU A 94 -10.31 8.80 -42.76
CA GLU A 94 -9.21 8.02 -43.41
C GLU A 94 -9.05 6.60 -42.82
N ARG A 95 -10.10 6.00 -42.25
CA ARG A 95 -10.06 4.63 -41.68
C ARG A 95 -10.15 3.51 -42.73
N GLU A 96 -9.45 3.62 -43.84
CA GLU A 96 -9.43 2.55 -44.86
C GLU A 96 -8.30 1.52 -44.70
N GLN A 97 -7.53 1.57 -43.61
CA GLN A 97 -6.61 0.48 -43.30
C GLN A 97 -6.37 0.37 -41.80
N ASP A 98 -6.66 -0.81 -41.25
CA ASP A 98 -6.37 -1.26 -39.88
C ASP A 98 -4.83 -1.33 -39.63
N THR A 99 -4.13 -0.22 -39.80
CA THR A 99 -2.76 -0.06 -39.37
C THR A 99 -2.70 1.12 -38.41
N GLU A 100 -2.15 0.90 -37.22
CA GLU A 100 -1.91 1.89 -36.18
C GLU A 100 -0.96 2.99 -36.69
N ASN A 101 -1.48 3.87 -37.54
CA ASN A 101 -0.69 4.92 -38.18
C ASN A 101 -0.53 6.07 -37.18
N LEU A 102 0.66 6.17 -36.59
CA LEU A 102 1.00 7.26 -35.68
C LEU A 102 1.19 8.55 -36.49
N SER A 103 0.43 9.60 -36.18
CA SER A 103 0.54 10.89 -36.85
C SER A 103 0.87 12.04 -35.89
N PHE A 104 1.76 12.92 -36.33
CA PHE A 104 2.20 14.09 -35.58
C PHE A 104 2.03 15.34 -36.43
N ARG A 105 1.53 16.41 -35.84
CA ARG A 105 1.60 17.74 -36.44
C ARG A 105 2.85 18.42 -35.94
N ILE A 106 3.80 18.76 -36.80
CA ILE A 106 5.07 19.40 -36.43
C ILE A 106 5.25 20.64 -37.31
N GLU A 107 5.47 21.80 -36.66
CA GLU A 107 5.63 23.09 -37.36
C GLU A 107 4.44 23.41 -38.28
N GLY A 108 3.24 22.99 -37.88
CA GLY A 108 2.00 23.19 -38.64
C GLY A 108 1.70 22.12 -39.69
N GLN A 109 2.67 21.29 -40.08
CA GLN A 109 2.51 20.22 -41.07
C GLN A 109 2.16 18.88 -40.42
N LEU A 110 1.21 18.15 -40.99
CA LEU A 110 0.89 16.78 -40.56
C LEU A 110 1.88 15.79 -41.19
N LYS A 111 2.51 14.96 -40.36
CA LYS A 111 3.33 13.83 -40.78
C LYS A 111 2.73 12.55 -40.21
N SER A 112 2.37 11.62 -41.09
CA SER A 112 1.92 10.28 -40.73
C SER A 112 3.00 9.25 -41.03
N PHE A 113 3.10 8.23 -40.20
CA PHE A 113 4.05 7.14 -40.35
C PHE A 113 3.30 5.81 -40.29
N THR A 114 3.45 5.02 -41.35
CA THR A 114 2.88 3.66 -41.45
C THR A 114 3.90 2.56 -41.10
N ASP A 115 5.18 2.92 -41.00
CA ASP A 115 6.29 2.01 -40.72
C ASP A 115 7.04 2.48 -39.46
N GLN A 116 7.13 1.58 -38.47
CA GLN A 116 7.83 1.84 -37.22
C GLN A 116 9.31 2.21 -37.43
N LYS A 117 9.96 1.66 -38.46
CA LYS A 117 11.35 2.01 -38.80
C LYS A 117 11.47 3.44 -39.30
N LYS A 118 10.58 3.88 -40.20
CA LYS A 118 10.54 5.27 -40.68
C LYS A 118 10.18 6.25 -39.57
N LEU A 119 9.30 5.84 -38.66
CA LEU A 119 8.99 6.60 -37.45
C LEU A 119 10.25 6.75 -36.58
N MET A 120 10.98 5.66 -36.32
CA MET A 120 12.22 5.71 -35.53
C MET A 120 13.33 6.53 -36.20
N GLU A 121 13.50 6.43 -37.53
CA GLU A 121 14.42 7.29 -38.29
C GLU A 121 14.02 8.76 -38.15
N PHE A 122 12.73 9.08 -38.22
CA PHE A 122 12.25 10.44 -38.04
C PHE A 122 12.45 10.95 -36.60
N ILE A 123 12.10 10.13 -35.60
CA ILE A 123 12.27 10.48 -34.19
C ILE A 123 13.75 10.71 -33.87
N THR A 124 14.65 9.86 -34.35
CA THR A 124 16.11 10.00 -34.11
C THR A 124 16.70 11.26 -34.74
N THR A 125 16.14 11.79 -35.83
CA THR A 125 16.54 13.09 -36.40
C THR A 125 16.12 14.30 -35.54
N LYS A 126 15.23 14.10 -34.56
CA LYS A 126 14.72 15.13 -33.66
C LYS A 126 15.09 14.79 -32.23
N PRO A 127 16.25 15.26 -31.71
CA PRO A 127 16.77 14.83 -30.41
C PRO A 127 15.77 15.04 -29.26
N VAL A 128 15.02 16.15 -29.29
CA VAL A 128 13.95 16.44 -28.31
C VAL A 128 12.82 15.40 -28.39
N LEU A 129 12.38 15.02 -29.59
CA LEU A 129 11.32 14.02 -29.79
C LEU A 129 11.80 12.60 -29.45
N TYR A 130 13.06 12.29 -29.73
CA TYR A 130 13.70 11.01 -29.36
C TYR A 130 13.82 10.85 -27.85
N ASP A 131 14.32 11.87 -27.15
CA ASP A 131 14.38 11.84 -25.69
C ASP A 131 12.99 11.80 -25.05
N MET A 132 11.98 12.38 -25.69
CA MET A 132 10.58 12.33 -25.25
C MET A 132 9.93 10.94 -25.40
N LEU A 133 10.27 10.19 -26.46
CA LEU A 133 9.58 8.94 -26.81
C LEU A 133 10.32 7.67 -26.37
N LYS A 134 11.63 7.75 -26.07
CA LYS A 134 12.44 6.56 -25.67
C LYS A 134 12.00 5.87 -24.38
N GLY A 135 11.13 6.49 -23.59
CA GLY A 135 10.57 5.90 -22.36
C GLY A 135 9.16 5.34 -22.52
N ILE A 136 8.56 5.48 -23.71
CA ILE A 136 7.19 5.07 -24.02
C ILE A 136 7.18 3.98 -25.12
N LEU A 137 8.11 4.07 -26.10
CA LEU A 137 8.42 3.01 -27.07
C LEU A 137 9.34 1.94 -26.48
#